data_AF-A0A916E0L7-F1
#
_entry.id   AF-A0A916E0L7-F1
#
_cell.length_a   1.000
_cell.length_b   1.000
_cell.length_c   1.000
_cell.angle_alpha   90.00
_cell.angle_beta   90.00
_cell.angle_gamma   90.00
#
_symmetry.space_group_name_H-M   'P 1'
#
loop_
_entity.id
_entity.type
_entity.pdbx_description
1 polymer ?
#
loop_
_entity_poly.entity_id
_entity_poly.type
_entity_poly.pdbx_seq_one_letter_code
_entity_poly.pdbx_strand_id
1 'polypeptide(L)'
;MKKCWDTDPNNRPDAIKVEDSIRFLYNSYFGHSLINKDYEIEKQFKEAETYRRNNLSFFKYSQLDTHPQAMYTSRLLNPFTKDLEKYDKSECLACEIIN
;
A
#
# COMPACT_ATOMS: atom_id res chain seq x y z
N MET A 1 -10.45 -1.55 7.00
CA MET A 1 -10.04 -0.28 6.34
C MET A 1 -10.48 0.99 7.05
N LYS A 2 -11.74 1.17 7.48
CA LYS A 2 -12.17 2.40 8.19
C LYS A 2 -11.26 2.78 9.38
N LYS A 3 -10.84 1.78 10.17
CA LYS A 3 -9.87 1.97 11.27
C LYS A 3 -8.51 2.51 10.83
N CYS A 4 -8.08 2.24 9.59
CA CYS A 4 -6.82 2.77 9.06
C CYS A 4 -6.88 4.28 8.80
N TRP A 5 -8.09 4.84 8.68
CA TRP A 5 -8.33 6.28 8.45
C TRP A 5 -8.83 6.99 9.70
N ASP A 6 -8.62 6.39 10.88
CA ASP A 6 -8.98 7.04 12.13
C ASP A 6 -8.20 8.36 12.29
N THR A 7 -8.90 9.42 12.71
CA THR A 7 -8.28 10.72 12.94
C THR A 7 -7.25 10.66 14.05
N ASP A 8 -7.48 9.80 15.05
CA ASP A 8 -6.51 9.50 16.10
C ASP A 8 -5.55 8.40 15.62
N PRO A 9 -4.24 8.67 15.52
CA PRO A 9 -3.25 7.66 15.14
C PRO A 9 -3.24 6.42 16.04
N ASN A 10 -3.58 6.55 17.33
CA ASN A 10 -3.53 5.44 18.28
C ASN A 10 -4.63 4.40 18.03
N ASN A 11 -5.72 4.80 17.37
CA ASN A 11 -6.82 3.92 17.00
C ASN A 11 -6.56 3.17 15.69
N ARG A 12 -5.51 3.55 14.95
CA ARG A 12 -5.14 2.89 13.70
C ARG A 12 -4.54 1.52 14.01
N PRO A 13 -4.83 0.50 13.18
CA PRO A 13 -4.18 -0.79 13.31
C PRO A 13 -2.68 -0.66 13.04
N ASP A 14 -1.89 -1.44 13.77
CA ASP A 14 -0.47 -1.64 13.46
C ASP A 14 -0.30 -2.40 12.13
N ALA A 15 0.93 -2.42 11.62
CA ALA A 15 1.26 -3.04 10.34
C ALA A 15 0.91 -4.54 10.31
N ILE A 16 1.06 -5.25 11.43
CA ILE A 16 0.80 -6.70 11.53
C ILE A 16 -0.70 -6.97 11.32
N LYS A 17 -1.57 -6.21 12.01
CA LYS A 17 -3.03 -6.35 11.85
C LYS A 17 -3.49 -5.99 10.42
N VAL A 18 -2.83 -5.03 9.78
CA VAL A 18 -3.09 -4.68 8.39
C VAL A 18 -2.68 -5.82 7.46
N GLU A 19 -1.48 -6.38 7.64
CA GLU A 19 -0.99 -7.54 6.89
C GLU A 19 -1.94 -8.73 7.01
N ASP A 20 -2.35 -9.08 8.24
CA ASP A 20 -3.30 -10.16 8.50
C ASP A 20 -4.61 -9.98 7.74
N SER A 21 -5.13 -8.75 7.74
CA SER A 21 -6.36 -8.41 7.03
C SER A 21 -6.18 -8.57 5.50
N ILE A 22 -5.05 -8.13 4.95
CA ILE A 22 -4.73 -8.25 3.52
C ILE A 22 -4.55 -9.72 3.13
N ARG A 23 -3.85 -10.50 3.96
CA ARG A 23 -3.63 -11.93 3.73
C ARG A 23 -4.94 -12.70 3.75
N PHE A 24 -5.83 -12.43 4.70
CA PHE A 24 -7.16 -13.02 4.75
C PHE A 24 -7.94 -12.75 3.47
N LEU A 25 -7.96 -11.48 3.06
CA LEU A 25 -8.61 -11.01 1.85
C LEU A 25 -8.07 -11.68 0.57
N TYR A 26 -6.75 -11.78 0.44
CA TYR A 26 -6.06 -12.47 -0.65
C TYR A 26 -6.45 -13.95 -0.70
N ASN A 27 -6.42 -14.63 0.44
CA ASN A 27 -6.75 -16.05 0.52
C ASN A 27 -8.22 -16.34 0.18
N SER A 28 -9.14 -15.44 0.56
CA SER A 28 -10.55 -15.52 0.18
C SER A 28 -10.74 -15.36 -1.31
N TYR A 29 -9.99 -14.47 -1.97
CA TYR A 29 -10.09 -14.22 -3.41
C TYR A 29 -9.49 -15.36 -4.25
N PHE A 30 -8.27 -15.80 -3.93
CA PHE A 30 -7.57 -16.83 -4.72
C PHE A 30 -7.98 -18.26 -4.35
N GLY A 31 -8.91 -18.43 -3.41
CA GLY A 31 -9.38 -19.75 -2.99
C GLY A 31 -8.30 -20.61 -2.33
N HIS A 32 -7.19 -20.01 -1.89
CA HIS A 32 -6.12 -20.71 -1.18
C HIS A 32 -6.52 -21.14 0.24
N SER A 33 -7.59 -20.57 0.78
CA SER A 33 -8.21 -21.04 2.03
C SER A 33 -9.28 -22.09 1.72
N LEU A 34 -8.94 -23.37 1.91
CA LEU A 34 -9.86 -24.52 1.80
C LEU A 34 -10.99 -24.50 2.86
N ILE A 35 -10.93 -23.61 3.85
CA ILE A 35 -11.71 -23.75 5.08
C ILE A 35 -12.90 -22.80 5.14
N ASN A 36 -12.89 -21.65 4.48
CA ASN A 36 -14.04 -20.72 4.47
C ASN A 36 -13.97 -19.81 3.25
N LYS A 37 -14.58 -20.24 2.13
CA LYS A 37 -14.90 -19.33 1.04
C LYS A 37 -15.98 -18.37 1.52
N ASP A 38 -15.57 -17.17 1.89
CA ASP A 38 -16.50 -16.07 2.12
C ASP A 38 -16.99 -15.56 0.76
N TYR A 39 -18.14 -16.10 0.32
CA TYR A 39 -18.75 -15.81 -0.98
C TYR A 39 -19.07 -14.32 -1.14
N GLU A 40 -19.39 -13.62 -0.06
CA GLU A 40 -19.67 -12.18 -0.11
C GLU A 40 -18.42 -11.36 -0.39
N ILE A 41 -17.27 -11.74 0.20
CA ILE A 41 -15.98 -11.10 -0.11
C ILE A 41 -15.63 -11.34 -1.58
N GLU A 42 -15.74 -12.57 -2.08
CA GLU A 42 -15.45 -12.90 -3.48
C GLU A 42 -16.31 -12.08 -4.44
N LYS A 43 -17.61 -11.95 -4.14
CA LYS A 43 -18.56 -11.17 -4.94
C LYS A 43 -18.20 -9.68 -4.98
N GLN A 44 -17.94 -9.07 -3.81
CA GLN A 44 -17.54 -7.66 -3.71
C GLN A 44 -16.26 -7.38 -4.51
N PHE A 45 -15.30 -8.31 -4.48
CA PHE A 45 -14.08 -8.21 -5.29
C PHE A 45 -14.34 -8.23 -6.78
N LYS A 46 -15.13 -9.19 -7.25
CA LYS A 46 -15.48 -9.32 -8.67
C LYS A 46 -16.17 -8.07 -9.18
N GLU A 47 -17.08 -7.50 -8.39
CA GLU A 47 -17.75 -6.24 -8.72
C GLU A 47 -16.76 -5.07 -8.81
N ALA A 48 -15.89 -4.91 -7.80
CA ALA A 48 -14.87 -3.87 -7.77
C ALA A 48 -13.88 -3.99 -8.95
N GLU A 49 -13.40 -5.20 -9.27
CA GLU A 49 -12.50 -5.43 -10.40
C GLU A 49 -13.18 -5.20 -11.75
N THR A 50 -14.45 -5.57 -11.89
CA THR A 50 -15.24 -5.29 -13.09
C THR A 50 -15.39 -3.78 -13.29
N TYR A 51 -15.70 -3.03 -12.22
CA TYR A 51 -15.74 -1.58 -12.25
C TYR A 51 -14.38 -0.99 -12.64
N ARG A 52 -13.28 -1.44 -12.02
CA ARG A 52 -11.91 -0.96 -12.31
C ARG A 52 -11.55 -1.16 -13.78
N ARG A 53 -11.83 -2.34 -14.35
CA ARG A 53 -11.52 -2.66 -15.76
C ARG A 53 -12.36 -1.82 -16.72
N ASN A 54 -13.64 -1.63 -16.44
CA ASN A 54 -14.54 -0.85 -17.28
C ASN A 54 -14.22 0.66 -17.23
N ASN A 55 -13.69 1.14 -16.10
CA ASN A 55 -13.32 2.55 -15.90
C ASN A 55 -11.80 2.79 -16.06
N LEU A 56 -11.05 1.85 -16.66
CA LEU A 56 -9.60 1.96 -16.79
C LEU A 56 -9.16 3.23 -17.56
N SER A 57 -9.97 3.67 -18.53
CA SER A 57 -9.76 4.93 -19.23
C SER A 57 -9.90 6.14 -18.32
N PHE A 58 -10.86 6.16 -17.39
CA PHE A 58 -11.07 7.24 -16.41
C PHE A 58 -9.83 7.44 -15.52
N PHE A 59 -9.20 6.36 -15.06
CA PHE A 59 -7.97 6.43 -14.26
C PHE A 59 -6.72 6.85 -15.04
N LYS A 60 -6.72 6.66 -16.37
CA LYS A 60 -5.66 7.17 -17.25
C LYS A 60 -5.79 8.67 -17.47
N TYR A 61 -7.00 9.23 -17.38
CA TYR A 61 -7.28 10.66 -17.49
C TYR A 61 -7.28 11.40 -16.15
N SER A 62 -7.45 10.71 -15.01
CA SER A 62 -7.37 11.31 -13.67
C SER A 62 -5.94 11.71 -13.25
N GLN A 63 -4.98 11.74 -14.17
CA GLN A 63 -3.59 12.10 -13.90
C GLN A 63 -3.38 13.60 -13.61
N LEU A 64 -4.39 14.48 -13.60
CA LEU A 64 -4.12 15.93 -13.54
C LEU A 64 -4.96 16.78 -12.59
N ASP A 65 -5.59 16.20 -11.56
CA ASP A 65 -6.10 17.00 -10.43
C ASP A 65 -5.35 16.61 -9.16
N THR A 66 -4.08 16.98 -9.11
CA THR A 66 -3.35 16.97 -7.84
C THR A 66 -4.04 17.96 -6.92
N HIS A 67 -4.48 17.50 -5.74
CA HIS A 67 -5.04 18.38 -4.71
C HIS A 67 -4.07 19.56 -4.50
N PRO A 68 -4.51 20.83 -4.48
CA PRO A 68 -3.61 22.00 -4.50
C PRO A 68 -2.55 21.99 -3.38
N GLN A 69 -2.85 21.31 -2.28
CA GLN A 69 -2.00 21.17 -1.09
C GLN A 69 -1.08 19.93 -1.15
N ALA A 70 -1.19 19.08 -2.16
CA ALA A 70 -0.38 17.88 -2.30
C ALA A 70 0.96 18.20 -2.97
N MET A 71 2.03 18.33 -2.17
CA MET A 71 3.40 18.41 -2.67
C MET A 71 3.95 17.01 -2.94
N TYR A 72 3.83 16.53 -4.18
CA TYR A 72 4.47 15.29 -4.65
C TYR A 72 5.85 15.52 -5.28
N THR A 73 6.33 16.75 -5.35
CA THR A 73 7.72 17.00 -5.69
C THR A 73 8.57 16.43 -4.57
N SER A 74 9.46 15.50 -4.91
CA SER A 74 10.57 15.11 -4.03
C SER A 74 11.21 16.39 -3.50
N ARG A 75 11.07 16.64 -2.19
CA ARG A 75 11.85 17.70 -1.55
C ARG A 75 13.29 17.28 -1.69
N LEU A 76 14.15 18.21 -2.14
CA LEU A 76 15.59 17.99 -2.05
C LEU A 76 15.89 17.56 -0.62
N LEU A 77 16.53 16.41 -0.46
CA LEU A 77 16.94 15.93 0.85
C LEU A 77 17.71 17.08 1.53
N ASN A 78 17.19 17.49 2.68
CA ASN A 78 17.65 18.63 3.46
C ASN A 78 19.18 18.51 3.70
N PRO A 79 19.95 19.60 3.93
CA PRO A 79 21.41 19.55 4.12
C PRO A 79 21.91 18.60 5.22
N PHE A 80 21.01 18.13 6.09
CA PHE A 80 21.25 17.05 7.05
C PHE A 80 21.71 15.72 6.41
N THR A 81 21.59 15.56 5.08
CA THR A 81 22.15 14.41 4.37
C THR A 81 23.63 14.55 4.00
N LYS A 82 24.24 15.73 4.16
CA LYS A 82 25.70 15.87 3.98
C LYS A 82 26.49 14.98 4.94
N ASP A 83 25.99 14.80 6.16
CA ASP A 83 26.60 13.92 7.14
C ASP A 83 26.29 12.43 6.88
N LEU A 84 25.31 12.13 6.02
CA LEU A 84 25.01 10.76 5.58
C LEU A 84 26.02 10.23 4.56
N GLU A 85 26.74 11.07 3.82
CA GLU A 85 27.83 10.62 2.90
C GLU A 85 28.90 9.81 3.64
N LYS A 86 29.10 10.08 4.95
CA LYS A 86 30.02 9.32 5.80
C LYS A 86 29.55 7.87 6.00
N TYR A 87 28.24 7.64 5.98
CA TYR A 87 27.62 6.32 6.17
C TYR A 87 27.26 5.64 4.84
N ASP A 88 27.15 6.40 3.75
CA ASP A 88 26.89 5.89 2.39
C ASP A 88 28.04 5.01 1.86
N LYS A 89 29.24 5.19 2.42
CA LYS A 89 30.41 4.31 2.20
C LYS A 89 30.55 3.18 3.22
N SER A 90 29.67 3.09 4.21
CA SER A 90 29.62 1.89 5.03
C SER A 90 28.94 0.83 4.18
N GLU A 91 29.73 -0.10 3.65
CA GLU A 91 29.21 -1.31 3.02
C GLU A 91 28.35 -2.01 4.06
N CYS A 92 27.03 -1.76 4.02
CA CYS A 92 26.08 -2.49 4.82
C CYS A 92 25.92 -3.87 4.18
N LEU A 93 26.96 -4.70 4.32
CA LEU A 93 27.01 -6.09 3.85
C LEU A 93 25.92 -6.96 4.51
N ALA A 94 25.22 -6.43 5.52
CA ALA A 94 24.05 -7.05 6.11
C ALA A 94 22.76 -6.90 5.28
N CYS A 95 22.74 -6.05 4.25
CA CYS A 95 21.59 -5.84 3.36
C CYS A 95 21.69 -6.61 2.03
N GLU A 96 22.68 -7.48 1.88
CA GLU A 96 22.81 -8.31 0.67
C GLU A 96 21.72 -9.39 0.69
N ILE A 97 20.73 -9.26 -0.21
CA ILE A 97 19.79 -10.34 -0.50
C ILE A 97 20.57 -11.36 -1.32
N ILE A 98 21.01 -12.42 -0.66
CA ILE A 98 21.64 -13.56 -1.31
C ILE A 98 20.55 -14.31 -2.10
N ASN A 99 20.74 -14.43 -3.41
CA ASN A 99 19.91 -15.26 -4.30
C ASN A 99 20.23 -16.75 -4.15
#